data_AF-A0A3Q3INY8-F1
#
_entry.id   AF-A0A3Q3INY8-F1
#
_cell.length_a   1.000
_cell.length_b   1.000
_cell.length_c   1.000
_cell.angle_alpha   90.00
_cell.angle_beta   90.00
_cell.angle_gamma   90.00
#
_symmetry.space_group_name_H-M   'P 1'
#
loop_
_entity.id
_entity.type
_entity.pdbx_description
1 polymer ?
#
loop_
_entity_poly.entity_id
_entity_poly.type
_entity_poly.pdbx_seq_one_letter_code
_entity_poly.pdbx_strand_id
1 'polypeptide(L)'
;RSTLLQQLAVSLCFSGNGPSGICLSYLLSGYTPYPSPEASHPNPLLHSKLGEQPHLVSLQDLEYLCEGLEGRSSNPVAVLFDSLLLPNSDFGLECTSPLEWRYEPERAIPHLVLGKGPPGGAWHAMEGSMLTLSLANWMELPGLKLKDWIREKRRSVHDEALTVHTVLAPHVTW
;
A
#
# COMPACT_ATOMS: atom_id res chain seq x y z
N ARG A 1 -12.22 33.21 11.21
CA ARG A 1 -12.79 32.00 11.87
C ARG A 1 -14.09 31.67 11.16
N SER A 2 -14.28 30.41 10.77
CA SER A 2 -15.46 29.85 10.07
C SER A 2 -15.45 30.00 8.55
N THR A 3 -15.95 28.97 7.85
CA THR A 3 -16.22 28.82 6.39
C THR A 3 -15.18 28.20 5.45
N LEU A 4 -14.40 27.20 5.87
CA LEU A 4 -13.80 26.19 4.96
C LEU A 4 -13.97 24.74 5.46
N LEU A 5 -14.78 24.55 6.50
CA LEU A 5 -15.25 23.24 6.99
C LEU A 5 -16.72 23.06 6.61
N GLN A 6 -17.09 23.44 5.39
CA GLN A 6 -18.41 23.11 4.87
C GLN A 6 -18.37 21.67 4.37
N GLN A 7 -18.63 20.75 5.30
CA GLN A 7 -19.14 19.40 5.05
C GLN A 7 -18.40 18.58 3.98
N LEU A 8 -17.11 18.33 4.17
CA LEU A 8 -16.63 16.98 3.85
C LEU A 8 -17.22 16.11 4.96
N ALA A 9 -18.25 15.33 4.65
CA ALA A 9 -18.73 14.28 5.55
C ALA A 9 -17.63 13.20 5.60
N VAL A 10 -16.57 13.48 6.36
CA VAL A 10 -15.47 12.55 6.61
C VAL A 10 -16.01 11.54 7.61
N SER A 11 -16.21 10.32 7.15
CA SER A 11 -16.72 9.22 7.98
C SER A 11 -15.64 8.68 8.93
N LEU A 12 -14.36 8.85 8.58
CA LEU A 12 -13.24 8.33 9.37
C LEU A 12 -12.03 9.28 9.36
N CYS A 13 -11.46 9.56 10.53
CA CYS A 13 -10.23 10.34 10.67
C CYS A 13 -9.22 9.56 11.51
N PHE A 14 -7.99 9.41 11.03
CA PHE A 14 -6.93 8.70 11.75
C PHE A 14 -5.58 9.43 11.70
N SER A 15 -4.73 9.14 12.70
CA SER A 15 -3.41 9.76 12.86
C SER A 15 -2.31 8.76 12.46
N GLY A 16 -1.36 9.25 11.68
CA GLY A 16 -0.23 8.50 11.15
C GLY A 16 -0.30 8.45 9.62
N ASN A 17 0.50 9.29 8.95
CA ASN A 17 0.70 9.25 7.49
C ASN A 17 1.95 8.43 7.11
N GLY A 18 2.33 7.47 7.95
CA GLY A 18 3.40 6.51 7.66
C GLY A 18 2.93 5.40 6.72
N PRO A 19 3.75 4.35 6.51
CA PRO A 19 3.47 3.28 5.54
C PRO A 19 2.14 2.56 5.81
N SER A 20 1.88 2.22 7.07
CA SER A 20 0.62 1.60 7.49
C SER A 20 -0.58 2.52 7.27
N GLY A 21 -0.41 3.83 7.49
CA GLY A 21 -1.47 4.82 7.27
C GLY A 21 -1.78 5.04 5.79
N ILE A 22 -0.77 5.01 4.93
CA ILE A 22 -0.97 5.07 3.48
C ILE A 22 -1.62 3.78 2.97
N CYS A 23 -1.19 2.62 3.46
CA CYS A 23 -1.83 1.34 3.12
C CYS A 23 -3.32 1.31 3.52
N LEU A 24 -3.64 1.77 4.74
CA LEU A 24 -5.02 1.90 5.18
C LEU A 24 -5.80 2.92 4.34
N SER A 25 -5.20 4.06 4.01
CA SER A 25 -5.81 5.07 3.13
C SER A 25 -6.15 4.49 1.75
N TYR A 26 -5.26 3.66 1.20
CA TYR A 26 -5.49 2.97 -0.08
C TYR A 26 -6.70 2.03 0.01
N LEU A 27 -6.77 1.21 1.06
CA LEU A 27 -7.94 0.36 1.35
C LEU A 27 -9.23 1.16 1.42
N LEU A 28 -9.23 2.23 2.23
CA LEU A 28 -10.40 3.08 2.44
C LEU A 28 -10.78 3.90 1.20
N SER A 29 -9.85 4.10 0.27
CA SER A 29 -10.12 4.78 -1.01
C SER A 29 -10.90 3.91 -1.99
N GLY A 30 -11.22 2.66 -1.61
CA GLY A 30 -11.97 1.70 -2.43
C GLY A 30 -11.07 0.68 -3.14
N TYR A 31 -9.80 0.55 -2.79
CA TYR A 31 -8.96 -0.51 -3.33
C TYR A 31 -8.99 -1.71 -2.41
N THR A 32 -9.58 -2.81 -2.88
CA THR A 32 -9.79 -3.98 -2.04
C THR A 32 -8.89 -5.14 -2.46
N PRO A 33 -8.25 -5.84 -1.50
CA PRO A 33 -7.38 -6.97 -1.78
C PRO A 33 -8.16 -8.28 -1.94
N TYR A 34 -7.90 -8.95 -3.06
CA TYR A 34 -8.42 -10.26 -3.39
C TYR A 34 -7.26 -11.26 -3.53
N PRO A 35 -7.42 -12.51 -3.13
CA PRO A 35 -6.47 -13.56 -3.50
C PRO A 35 -6.41 -13.69 -5.02
N SER A 36 -5.20 -13.61 -5.59
CA SER A 36 -4.96 -13.84 -7.00
C SER A 36 -5.03 -15.34 -7.31
N PRO A 37 -5.82 -15.78 -8.30
CA PRO A 37 -5.91 -17.19 -8.66
C PRO A 37 -4.63 -17.72 -9.31
N GLU A 38 -3.78 -16.84 -9.83
CA GLU A 38 -2.53 -17.20 -10.53
C GLU A 38 -1.30 -17.20 -9.60
N ALA A 39 -1.39 -16.54 -8.45
CA ALA A 39 -0.26 -16.36 -7.55
C ALA A 39 -0.30 -17.37 -6.39
N SER A 40 0.80 -18.08 -6.20
CA SER A 40 0.99 -18.99 -5.05
C SER A 40 1.82 -18.30 -3.98
N HIS A 41 1.37 -18.40 -2.73
CA HIS A 41 2.11 -17.87 -1.59
C HIS A 41 3.13 -18.92 -1.09
N PRO A 42 4.39 -18.55 -0.79
CA PRO A 42 5.44 -19.49 -0.42
C PRO A 42 5.18 -20.24 0.89
N ASN A 43 4.41 -19.67 1.81
CA ASN A 43 3.88 -20.40 2.97
C ASN A 43 2.62 -21.17 2.54
N PRO A 44 2.66 -22.52 2.49
CA PRO A 44 1.55 -23.35 2.02
C PRO A 44 0.34 -23.30 2.96
N LEU A 45 0.55 -23.08 4.26
CA LEU A 45 -0.55 -22.95 5.23
C LEU A 45 -1.32 -21.66 4.96
N LEU A 46 -0.62 -20.52 4.86
CA LEU A 46 -1.26 -19.25 4.53
C LEU A 46 -1.95 -19.30 3.16
N HIS A 47 -1.32 -19.95 2.17
CA HIS A 47 -1.93 -20.15 0.85
C HIS A 47 -3.26 -20.93 0.94
N SER A 48 -3.30 -22.03 1.70
CA SER A 48 -4.51 -22.81 1.92
C SER A 48 -5.60 -21.96 2.56
N LYS A 49 -5.27 -21.22 3.63
CA LYS A 49 -6.22 -20.37 4.36
C LYS A 49 -6.84 -19.29 3.46
N LEU A 50 -6.02 -18.63 2.63
CA LEU A 50 -6.50 -17.64 1.66
C LEU A 50 -7.50 -18.24 0.66
N GLY A 51 -7.32 -19.52 0.31
CA GLY A 51 -8.19 -20.25 -0.62
C GLY A 51 -9.54 -20.66 -0.04
N GLU A 52 -9.71 -20.68 1.29
CA GLU A 52 -10.97 -21.08 1.94
C GLU A 52 -12.09 -20.05 1.74
N GLN A 53 -11.74 -18.76 1.62
CA GLN A 53 -12.69 -17.68 1.38
C GLN A 53 -12.16 -16.69 0.33
N PRO A 54 -12.18 -17.04 -0.96
CA PRO A 54 -11.51 -16.27 -2.02
C PRO A 54 -12.14 -14.89 -2.30
N HIS A 55 -13.16 -14.50 -1.55
CA HIS A 55 -13.99 -13.34 -1.84
C HIS A 55 -13.40 -12.02 -1.32
N LEU A 56 -12.71 -11.98 -0.17
CA LEU A 56 -12.05 -10.77 0.32
C LEU A 56 -11.10 -11.09 1.47
N VAL A 57 -9.84 -10.64 1.39
CA VAL A 57 -8.91 -10.81 2.52
C VAL A 57 -9.39 -10.00 3.73
N SER A 58 -9.97 -8.82 3.52
CA SER A 58 -10.47 -7.98 4.62
C SER A 58 -11.75 -8.50 5.29
N LEU A 59 -12.44 -9.50 4.72
CA LEU A 59 -13.61 -10.14 5.35
C LEU A 59 -13.29 -11.50 5.98
N GLN A 60 -12.09 -12.02 5.74
CA GLN A 60 -11.62 -13.22 6.42
C GLN A 60 -11.30 -12.91 7.89
N ASP A 61 -11.31 -13.96 8.70
CA ASP A 61 -10.83 -13.87 10.08
C ASP A 61 -9.31 -13.60 10.06
N LEU A 62 -8.94 -12.35 10.33
CA LEU A 62 -7.54 -11.93 10.36
C LEU A 62 -6.76 -12.66 11.46
N GLU A 63 -7.39 -12.99 12.59
CA GLU A 63 -6.73 -13.73 13.66
C GLU A 63 -6.35 -15.12 13.17
N TYR A 64 -7.30 -15.81 12.51
CA TYR A 64 -7.04 -17.09 11.86
C TYR A 64 -5.94 -17.00 10.80
N LEU A 65 -5.94 -15.98 9.95
CA LEU A 65 -4.90 -15.79 8.93
C LEU A 65 -3.52 -15.52 9.53
N CYS A 66 -3.45 -14.89 10.69
CA CYS A 66 -2.20 -14.56 11.35
C CYS A 66 -1.54 -15.75 12.07
N GLU A 67 -2.28 -16.82 12.36
CA GLU A 67 -1.75 -17.96 13.13
C GLU A 67 -0.49 -18.55 12.47
N GLY A 68 0.58 -18.66 13.24
CA GLY A 68 1.83 -19.26 12.80
C GLY A 68 2.67 -18.37 11.88
N LEU A 69 2.30 -17.10 11.69
CA LEU A 69 3.15 -16.13 11.02
C LEU A 69 4.17 -15.54 11.99
N GLU A 70 5.42 -15.54 11.56
CA GLU A 70 6.55 -14.93 12.28
C GLU A 70 7.11 -13.77 11.46
N GLY A 71 7.52 -12.69 12.13
CA GLY A 71 8.04 -11.51 11.46
C GLY A 71 8.66 -10.50 12.41
N ARG A 72 9.04 -9.34 11.86
CA ARG A 72 9.77 -8.29 12.59
C ARG A 72 8.90 -7.39 13.46
N SER A 73 7.58 -7.56 13.40
CA SER A 73 6.59 -6.77 14.12
C SER A 73 5.89 -7.62 15.18
N SER A 74 5.58 -7.02 16.33
CA SER A 74 4.71 -7.63 17.35
C SER A 74 3.22 -7.53 16.99
N ASN A 75 2.88 -6.76 15.95
CA ASN A 75 1.51 -6.69 15.44
C ASN A 75 1.31 -7.81 14.39
N PRO A 76 0.51 -8.85 14.69
CA PRO A 76 0.31 -9.99 13.79
C PRO A 76 -0.32 -9.58 12.45
N VAL A 77 -1.20 -8.59 12.44
CA VAL A 77 -1.81 -8.08 11.21
C VAL A 77 -0.76 -7.40 10.34
N ALA A 78 0.19 -6.68 10.93
CA ALA A 78 1.30 -6.09 10.16
C ALA A 78 2.15 -7.19 9.51
N VAL A 79 2.47 -8.26 10.25
CA VAL A 79 3.22 -9.41 9.72
C VAL A 79 2.45 -10.11 8.59
N LEU A 80 1.13 -10.27 8.74
CA LEU A 80 0.27 -10.81 7.68
C LEU A 80 0.33 -9.94 6.42
N PHE A 81 0.13 -8.63 6.54
CA PHE A 81 0.17 -7.73 5.38
C PHE A 81 1.55 -7.72 4.71
N ASP A 82 2.65 -7.72 5.48
CA ASP A 82 4.00 -7.81 4.93
C ASP A 82 4.20 -9.12 4.17
N SER A 83 3.72 -10.24 4.72
CA SER A 83 3.78 -11.57 4.10
C SER A 83 2.97 -11.63 2.81
N LEU A 84 1.81 -10.97 2.75
CA LEU A 84 0.94 -10.95 1.57
C LEU A 84 1.36 -9.95 0.50
N LEU A 85 1.90 -8.80 0.88
CA LEU A 85 2.34 -7.78 -0.07
C LEU A 85 3.68 -8.18 -0.71
N LEU A 86 4.62 -8.64 0.11
CA LEU A 86 6.00 -8.92 -0.31
C LEU A 86 6.50 -10.22 0.33
N PRO A 87 5.98 -11.39 -0.12
CA PRO A 87 6.36 -12.67 0.46
C PRO A 87 7.86 -12.91 0.39
N ASN A 88 8.45 -13.45 1.47
CA ASN A 88 9.88 -13.78 1.59
C ASN A 88 10.86 -12.63 1.29
N SER A 89 10.39 -11.39 1.36
CA SER A 89 11.23 -10.25 1.05
C SER A 89 12.36 -10.04 2.07
N ASP A 90 12.21 -10.52 3.32
CA ASP A 90 13.29 -10.63 4.31
C ASP A 90 14.47 -11.52 3.83
N PHE A 91 14.22 -12.44 2.89
CA PHE A 91 15.24 -13.31 2.30
C PHE A 91 15.82 -12.78 0.97
N GLY A 92 15.45 -11.58 0.56
CA GLY A 92 15.93 -11.00 -0.71
C GLY A 92 15.24 -11.58 -1.96
N LEU A 93 14.19 -12.38 -1.79
CA LEU A 93 13.47 -13.00 -2.91
C LEU A 93 12.40 -12.07 -3.48
N GLU A 94 12.29 -12.01 -4.81
CA GLU A 94 11.17 -11.34 -5.48
C GLU A 94 10.06 -12.35 -5.75
N CYS A 95 9.08 -12.39 -4.87
CA CYS A 95 7.85 -13.16 -5.06
C CYS A 95 6.73 -12.23 -5.52
N THR A 96 5.88 -12.71 -6.45
CA THR A 96 4.65 -12.00 -6.80
C THR A 96 3.71 -12.01 -5.60
N SER A 97 3.11 -10.86 -5.29
CA SER A 97 2.09 -10.80 -4.24
C SER A 97 0.95 -11.76 -4.56
N PRO A 98 0.49 -12.60 -3.60
CA PRO A 98 -0.75 -13.34 -3.72
C PRO A 98 -2.00 -12.45 -3.79
N LEU A 99 -1.86 -11.12 -3.67
CA LEU A 99 -2.98 -10.19 -3.71
C LEU A 99 -3.11 -9.50 -5.06
N GLU A 100 -4.35 -9.46 -5.55
CA GLU A 100 -4.81 -8.58 -6.61
C GLU A 100 -5.62 -7.45 -5.98
N TRP A 101 -5.28 -6.21 -6.31
CA TRP A 101 -5.98 -5.03 -5.81
C TRP A 101 -7.00 -4.57 -6.85
N ARG A 102 -8.27 -4.52 -6.46
CA ARG A 102 -9.37 -4.10 -7.35
C ARG A 102 -9.98 -2.81 -6.82
N TYR A 103 -10.26 -1.88 -7.74
CA TYR A 103 -10.90 -0.62 -7.40
C TYR A 103 -12.43 -0.77 -7.43
N GLU A 104 -13.06 -0.57 -6.27
CA GLU A 104 -14.49 -0.67 -6.00
C GLU A 104 -14.95 0.65 -5.33
N PRO A 105 -15.34 1.67 -6.10
CA PRO A 105 -15.70 2.99 -5.56
C PRO A 105 -16.87 2.95 -4.58
N GLU A 106 -17.77 1.98 -4.71
CA GLU A 106 -18.89 1.72 -3.78
C GLU A 106 -18.44 1.32 -2.37
N ARG A 107 -17.20 0.83 -2.23
CA ARG A 107 -16.58 0.51 -0.93
C ARG A 107 -15.75 1.65 -0.38
N ALA A 108 -15.57 2.74 -1.13
CA ALA A 108 -14.79 3.88 -0.67
C ALA A 108 -15.44 4.53 0.55
N ILE A 109 -14.64 4.71 1.59
CA ILE A 109 -15.00 5.40 2.82
C ILE A 109 -14.31 6.75 2.81
N PRO A 110 -15.04 7.88 2.76
CA PRO A 110 -14.46 9.20 2.88
C PRO A 110 -13.66 9.32 4.18
N HIS A 111 -12.35 9.54 4.07
CA HIS A 111 -11.46 9.54 5.22
C HIS A 111 -10.43 10.67 5.16
N LEU A 112 -9.89 11.03 6.32
CA LEU A 112 -8.82 12.02 6.48
C LEU A 112 -7.64 11.41 7.22
N VAL A 113 -6.46 11.51 6.61
CA VAL A 113 -5.19 11.07 7.21
C VAL A 113 -4.47 12.28 7.78
N LEU A 114 -4.21 12.26 9.08
CA LEU A 114 -3.44 13.30 9.75
C LEU A 114 -2.03 12.80 10.03
N GLY A 115 -1.01 13.60 9.75
CA GLY A 115 0.37 13.21 9.95
C GLY A 115 1.25 14.39 10.36
N LYS A 116 2.33 14.10 11.09
CA LYS A 116 3.37 15.09 11.37
C LYS A 116 4.43 14.98 10.29
N GLY A 117 4.44 15.92 9.35
CA GLY A 117 5.37 15.95 8.23
C GLY A 117 4.81 15.33 6.94
N PRO A 118 5.64 15.13 5.91
CA PRO A 118 5.21 14.62 4.61
C PRO A 118 4.70 13.15 4.67
N PRO A 119 3.81 12.75 3.75
CA PRO A 119 3.34 11.36 3.63
C PRO A 119 4.50 10.39 3.45
N GLY A 120 4.45 9.25 4.11
CA GLY A 120 5.51 8.25 4.19
C GLY A 120 6.12 8.19 5.59
N GLY A 121 5.96 9.25 6.39
CA GLY A 121 6.31 9.27 7.81
C GLY A 121 7.74 8.83 8.05
N ALA A 122 7.91 7.66 8.69
CA ALA A 122 9.21 7.06 9.01
C ALA A 122 10.14 6.90 7.79
N TRP A 123 9.63 6.79 6.56
CA TRP A 123 10.46 6.80 5.35
C TRP A 123 11.31 8.07 5.20
N HIS A 124 10.87 9.21 5.75
CA HIS A 124 11.62 10.47 5.71
C HIS A 124 12.73 10.55 6.76
N ALA A 125 12.70 9.66 7.76
CA ALA A 125 13.76 9.55 8.76
C ALA A 125 14.91 8.64 8.29
N MET A 126 14.77 8.00 7.12
CA MET A 126 15.83 7.21 6.50
C MET A 126 16.80 8.17 5.81
N GLU A 127 18.04 8.22 6.30
CA GLU A 127 19.07 9.15 5.82
C GLU A 127 19.43 8.84 4.35
N GLY A 128 19.60 9.85 3.49
CA GLY A 128 19.85 9.63 2.05
C GLY A 128 21.15 8.89 1.73
N SER A 129 22.07 8.80 2.69
CA SER A 129 23.31 8.01 2.65
C SER A 129 23.14 6.59 3.21
N MET A 130 22.00 6.25 3.79
CA MET A 130 21.68 4.85 4.11
C MET A 130 21.52 4.09 2.79
N LEU A 131 22.58 3.40 2.40
CA LEU A 131 22.51 2.22 1.56
C LEU A 131 21.80 1.14 2.38
N THR A 132 20.48 1.22 2.45
CA THR A 132 19.69 0.14 3.01
C THR A 132 19.83 -1.05 2.05
N LEU A 133 20.35 -2.16 2.56
CA LEU A 133 20.17 -3.46 1.90
C LEU A 133 18.67 -3.86 1.85
N SER A 134 17.76 -3.06 2.41
CA SER A 134 16.33 -3.27 2.25
C SER A 134 15.95 -3.18 0.78
N LEU A 135 15.26 -4.21 0.30
CA LEU A 135 14.64 -4.21 -1.02
C LEU A 135 13.78 -2.94 -1.13
N ALA A 136 14.05 -2.10 -2.12
CA ALA A 136 13.23 -0.92 -2.42
C ALA A 136 11.73 -1.27 -2.58
N ASN A 137 11.45 -2.55 -2.86
CA ASN A 137 10.12 -3.14 -2.92
C ASN A 137 9.33 -2.95 -1.60
N TRP A 138 9.99 -2.83 -0.43
CA TRP A 138 9.34 -2.61 0.87
C TRP A 138 8.67 -1.23 1.00
N MET A 139 8.99 -0.33 0.08
CA MET A 139 8.36 0.98 -0.03
C MET A 139 7.25 1.00 -1.08
N GLU A 140 6.93 -0.14 -1.69
CA GLU A 140 5.84 -0.25 -2.65
C GLU A 140 4.50 -0.09 -1.96
N LEU A 141 3.62 0.68 -2.60
CA LEU A 141 2.24 0.75 -2.19
C LEU A 141 1.49 -0.45 -2.77
N PRO A 142 0.42 -0.91 -2.12
CA PRO A 142 -0.35 -2.01 -2.65
C PRO A 142 -0.86 -1.70 -4.06
N GLY A 143 -0.56 -2.59 -5.02
CA GLY A 143 -0.92 -2.38 -6.44
C GLY A 143 -0.05 -1.36 -7.21
N LEU A 144 0.91 -0.69 -6.58
CA LEU A 144 1.81 0.28 -7.20
C LEU A 144 3.26 -0.12 -6.99
N LYS A 145 3.82 -0.83 -7.97
CA LYS A 145 5.23 -1.21 -7.96
C LYS A 145 6.11 0.02 -8.15
N LEU A 146 7.11 0.16 -7.29
CA LEU A 146 8.04 1.29 -7.29
C LEU A 146 8.86 1.29 -8.58
N LYS A 147 9.22 0.12 -9.09
CA LYS A 147 9.93 -0.03 -10.37
C LYS A 147 9.13 0.53 -11.55
N ASP A 148 7.81 0.31 -11.56
CA ASP A 148 6.92 0.79 -12.62
C ASP A 148 6.73 2.30 -12.50
N TRP A 149 6.53 2.81 -11.28
CA TRP A 149 6.45 4.25 -11.02
C TRP A 149 7.75 4.99 -11.38
N ILE A 150 8.93 4.48 -11.00
CA ILE A 150 10.23 5.07 -11.37
C ILE A 150 10.39 5.09 -12.90
N ARG A 151 9.99 4.01 -13.59
CA ARG A 151 10.05 3.92 -15.05
C ARG A 151 9.14 4.96 -15.72
N GLU A 152 7.92 5.12 -15.22
CA GLU A 152 6.97 6.12 -15.70
C GLU A 152 7.47 7.54 -15.43
N LYS A 153 7.98 7.83 -14.23
CA LYS A 153 8.55 9.14 -13.90
C LYS A 153 9.79 9.49 -14.73
N ARG A 154 10.70 8.54 -14.94
CA ARG A 154 11.85 8.75 -15.84
C ARG A 154 11.42 9.01 -17.29
N ARG A 155 10.34 8.38 -17.76
CA ARG A 155 9.76 8.67 -19.07
C ARG A 155 9.14 10.07 -19.11
N SER A 156 8.39 10.46 -18.08
CA SER A 156 7.80 11.82 -18.01
C SER A 156 8.86 12.93 -18.01
N VAL A 157 10.02 12.71 -17.35
CA VAL A 157 11.14 13.67 -17.37
C VAL A 157 11.81 13.73 -18.75
N HIS A 158 11.82 12.61 -19.50
CA HIS A 158 12.33 12.60 -20.87
C HIS A 158 11.36 13.27 -21.86
N ASP A 159 10.05 13.08 -21.69
CA ASP A 159 9.01 13.72 -22.53
C ASP A 159 8.82 15.22 -22.21
N GLU A 160 8.97 15.64 -20.95
CA GLU A 160 8.99 17.05 -20.56
C GLU A 160 10.20 17.80 -21.15
N ALA A 161 11.35 17.12 -21.32
CA ALA A 161 12.50 17.70 -21.99
C ALA A 161 12.29 17.92 -23.51
N LEU A 162 11.25 17.31 -24.10
CA LEU A 162 10.91 17.41 -25.52
C LEU A 162 9.68 18.30 -25.80
N THR A 163 8.95 18.74 -24.77
CA THR A 163 7.71 19.51 -24.97
C THR A 163 7.71 20.80 -24.14
N VAL A 164 8.46 21.80 -24.58
CA VAL A 164 8.24 23.18 -24.12
C VAL A 164 7.03 23.73 -24.90
N HIS A 165 5.84 23.68 -24.29
CA HIS A 165 4.80 24.72 -24.29
C HIS A 165 3.44 24.16 -23.83
N THR A 166 2.98 24.68 -22.68
CA THR A 166 1.58 24.91 -22.26
C THR A 166 0.59 23.74 -22.32
N VAL A 167 0.04 23.33 -21.16
CA VAL A 167 -1.42 23.26 -20.84
C VAL A 167 -1.61 22.65 -19.44
N LEU A 168 -2.68 23.12 -18.78
CA LEU A 168 -3.10 22.92 -17.39
C LEU A 168 -3.70 21.53 -17.08
N ALA A 169 -3.47 21.10 -15.82
CA ALA A 169 -4.25 20.17 -14.96
C ALA A 169 -4.22 18.65 -15.30
N PRO A 170 -4.59 17.70 -14.39
CA PRO A 170 -5.12 17.85 -13.01
C PRO A 170 -4.50 16.94 -11.90
N HIS A 171 -4.74 17.36 -10.65
CA HIS A 171 -5.01 16.57 -9.43
C HIS A 171 -4.25 15.25 -9.16
N VAL A 172 -3.05 15.36 -8.59
CA VAL A 172 -2.63 14.50 -7.47
C VAL A 172 -1.90 15.40 -6.48
N THR A 173 -2.55 15.71 -5.36
CA THR A 173 -1.92 16.38 -4.21
C THR A 173 -2.06 15.46 -3.01
N TRP A 174 -0.92 15.12 -2.43
CA TRP A 174 -0.83 14.47 -1.13
C TRP A 174 -1.28 15.40 0.00
#